data_AF-A0A0E9SP72-F1
#
_entry.id   AF-A0A0E9SP72-F1
#
_cell.length_a   1.000
_cell.length_b   1.000
_cell.length_c   1.000
_cell.angle_alpha   90.00
_cell.angle_beta   90.00
_cell.angle_gamma   90.00
#
_symmetry.space_group_name_H-M   'P 1'
#
loop_
_entity.id
_entity.type
_entity.pdbx_description
1 polymer ?
#
loop_
_entity_poly.entity_id
_entity_poly.type
_entity_poly.pdbx_seq_one_letter_code
_entity_poly.pdbx_strand_id
1 'polypeptide(L)' 'MAPVCAVVGGVLGQEIVKALSQRDAPHRNFFFFDGLKGSGVVDFFGSK' A
#
# COMPACT_ATOMS: atom_id res chain seq x y z
N MET A 1 2.03 -7.40 16.65
CA MET A 1 1.34 -7.39 15.33
C MET A 1 0.39 -6.21 15.14
N ALA A 2 -0.33 -5.73 16.16
CA ALA A 2 -1.23 -4.57 16.03
C ALA A 2 -0.65 -3.33 15.29
N PRO A 3 0.64 -2.94 15.49
CA PRO A 3 1.22 -1.82 14.74
C PRO A 3 1.35 -2.09 13.24
N VAL A 4 1.64 -3.33 12.83
CA VAL A 4 1.73 -3.73 11.42
C VAL A 4 0.37 -3.62 10.75
N CYS A 5 -0.69 -4.05 11.44
CA CYS A 5 -2.07 -3.91 10.95
C CYS A 5 -2.46 -2.44 10.74
N ALA A 6 -2.07 -1.57 11.67
CA ALA A 6 -2.33 -0.13 11.55
C ALA A 6 -1.63 0.49 10.33
N VAL A 7 -0.35 0.15 10.11
CA VAL A 7 0.42 0.66 8.95
C VAL A 7 -0.17 0.14 7.64
N VAL A 8 -0.32 -1.17 7.50
CA VAL A 8 -0.84 -1.78 6.26
C VAL A 8 -2.29 -1.35 6.00
N GLY A 9 -3.12 -1.28 7.04
CA GLY A 9 -4.51 -0.83 6.94
C GLY A 9 -4.62 0.64 6.54
N GLY A 10 -3.75 1.51 7.06
CA GLY A 10 -3.69 2.92 6.66
C GLY A 10 -3.33 3.09 5.18
N VAL A 11 -2.29 2.39 4.72
CA VAL A 11 -1.87 2.42 3.30
C VAL A 11 -2.98 1.88 2.40
N LEU A 12 -3.52 0.70 2.70
CA LEU A 12 -4.61 0.10 1.93
C LEU A 12 -5.85 0.99 1.89
N GLY A 13 -6.25 1.56 3.04
CA GLY A 13 -7.40 2.44 3.12
C GLY A 13 -7.24 3.69 2.25
N GLN A 14 -6.04 4.29 2.26
CA GLN A 14 -5.76 5.44 1.40
C GLN A 14 -5.81 5.05 -0.09
N GLU A 15 -5.26 3.90 -0.48
CA GLU A 15 -5.32 3.40 -1.86
C GLU A 15 -6.76 3.15 -2.33
N ILE A 16 -7.63 2.65 -1.45
CA ILE A 16 -9.07 2.52 -1.73
C ILE A 16 -9.70 3.89 -1.97
N VAL A 17 -9.39 4.90 -1.14
CA VAL A 17 -9.94 6.26 -1.35
C VAL A 17 -9.44 6.86 -2.66
N LYS A 18 -8.16 6.70 -3.02
CA LYS A 18 -7.62 7.16 -4.31
C LYS A 18 -8.33 6.47 -5.48
N ALA A 19 -8.47 5.15 -5.43
CA ALA A 19 -9.14 4.36 -6.45
C ALA A 19 -10.62 4.74 -6.61
N LEU A 20 -11.36 4.98 -5.52
CA LEU A 20 -12.78 5.34 -5.60
C LEU A 20 -13.00 6.80 -6.01
N SER A 21 -12.14 7.71 -5.54
CA SER A 21 -12.26 9.15 -5.86
C SER A 21 -11.74 9.52 -7.25
N GLN A 22 -10.91 8.66 -7.86
CA GLN A 22 -10.25 8.92 -9.15
C GLN A 22 -9.44 10.23 -9.17
N ARG A 23 -9.01 10.70 -7.99
CA ARG A 23 -8.31 11.99 -7.84
C ARG A 23 -6.79 11.87 -7.94
N ASP A 24 -6.24 10.80 -7.38
CA ASP A 24 -4.81 10.52 -7.36
C ASP A 24 -4.55 9.10 -7.89
N ALA A 25 -3.39 8.89 -8.50
CA ALA A 25 -3.02 7.58 -9.04
C ALA A 25 -2.77 6.57 -7.89
N PRO A 26 -3.45 5.42 -7.88
CA PRO A 26 -3.16 4.36 -6.93
C PRO A 26 -1.82 3.68 -7.23
N HIS A 27 -1.27 3.00 -6.22
CA HIS A 27 -0.09 2.16 -6.34
C HIS A 27 -0.26 1.08 -7.41
N ARG A 28 0.86 0.72 -8.05
CA ARG A 28 0.88 -0.30 -9.11
C ARG A 28 0.96 -1.70 -8.51
N ASN A 29 -0.19 -2.22 -8.08
CA ASN A 29 -0.47 -3.59 -7.65
C ASN A 29 0.02 -4.03 -6.26
N PHE A 30 1.31 -3.89 -5.90
CA PHE A 30 1.81 -4.44 -4.62
C PHE A 30 2.50 -3.42 -3.73
N PHE A 31 2.21 -3.52 -2.43
CA PHE A 31 2.91 -2.82 -1.36
C PHE A 31 3.34 -3.83 -0.29
N PHE A 32 4.64 -3.85 0.03
CA PHE A 32 5.23 -4.73 1.04
C PHE A 32 5.73 -3.88 2.21
N PHE A 33 5.41 -4.31 3.43
CA PHE A 33 5.88 -3.64 4.64
C PHE A 33 6.64 -4.62 5.55
N ASP A 34 7.89 -4.28 5.86
CA ASP A 34 8.73 -4.99 6.82
C ASP A 34 8.71 -4.22 8.15
N GLY A 35 7.94 -4.73 9.13
CA GLY A 35 7.80 -4.11 10.44
C GLY A 35 9.05 -4.19 11.33
N LEU A 36 10.05 -5.02 10.99
CA LEU A 36 11.33 -5.09 11.73
C LEU A 36 12.33 -4.08 11.19
N LYS A 37 12.38 -3.88 9.88
CA LYS A 37 13.23 -2.86 9.23
C LYS A 37 12.59 -1.47 9.18
N GLY A 38 11.27 -1.39 9.35
CA GLY A 38 10.51 -0.15 9.23
C GLY A 38 10.42 0.37 7.78
N SER A 39 10.63 -0.50 6.79
CA SER A 39 10.65 -0.13 5.37
C SER A 39 9.38 -0.60 4.65
N GLY A 40 8.83 0.26 3.78
CA GLY A 40 7.76 -0.06 2.85
C GLY A 40 8.23 0.05 1.40
N VAL A 41 7.93 -0.94 0.56
CA VAL A 41 8.32 -0.97 -0.86
C VAL A 41 7.07 -1.17 -1.72
N VAL A 42 6.92 -0.34 -2.76
CA VAL A 42 5.89 -0.50 -3.79
C VAL A 42 6.53 -1.10 -5.02
N ASP A 43 6.03 -2.25 -5.46
CA ASP A 43 6.54 -2.96 -6.64
C ASP A 43 5.41 -3.35 -7.57
N PHE A 44 5.72 -3.36 -8.87
CA PHE A 44 4.80 -3.80 -9.90
C PHE A 44 5.17 -5.21 -10.37
N PHE A 45 4.23 -6.13 -10.21
CA PHE A 45 4.30 -7.48 -10.75
C PHE A 45 3.20 -7.67 -11.79
N GLY A 46 3.59 -7.99 -13.02
CA GLY A 46 2.67 -8.22 -14.15
C GLY A 46 3.35 -7.99 -15.49
N SER A 47 2.74 -8.50 -16.57
CA SER A 47 3.18 -8.14 -17.93
C SER A 47 2.75 -6.70 -18.23
N LYS A 48 3.60 -6.00 -18.99
CA LYS A 48 3.44 -4.58 -19.36
C LYS A 48 2.17 -4.34 -20.19
#